data_AF-A0A814VZV5-F1
#
_entry.id   AF-A0A814VZV5-F1
#
_cell.length_a   1.000
_cell.length_b   1.000
_cell.length_c   1.000
_cell.angle_alpha   90.00
_cell.angle_beta   90.00
_cell.angle_gamma   90.00
#
_symmetry.space_group_name_H-M   'P 1'
#
loop_
_entity.id
_entity.type
_entity.pdbx_description
1 polymer ?
#
loop_
_entity_poly.entity_id
_entity_poly.type
_entity_poly.pdbx_seq_one_letter_code
_entity_poly.pdbx_strand_id
1 'polypeptide(L)' 'EFQRAVKISTGFELESNIIALIFRIFDADADQHLSYDEFMSVMKNRLSRGFQTSDSTEVSISKFDQFKRCFRDRAKEY' A
#
# COMPACT_ATOMS: atom_id res chain seq x y z
N GLU A 1 -8.66 -15.19 -15.13
CA GLU A 1 -7.87 -15.51 -13.91
C GLU A 1 -8.38 -14.91 -12.61
N PHE A 2 -8.48 -13.58 -12.43
CA PHE A 2 -8.87 -12.99 -11.14
C PHE A 2 -10.21 -13.51 -10.59
N GLN A 3 -11.27 -13.53 -11.42
CA GLN A 3 -12.58 -14.05 -11.03
C GLN A 3 -12.54 -15.51 -10.57
N ARG A 4 -11.73 -16.33 -11.26
CA ARG A 4 -11.51 -17.74 -10.90
C ARG A 4 -10.78 -17.85 -9.56
N ALA A 5 -9.77 -17.03 -9.32
CA ALA A 5 -9.06 -17.00 -8.04
C ALA A 5 -10.01 -16.63 -6.89
N VAL A 6 -10.83 -15.58 -7.04
CA VAL A 6 -11.81 -15.18 -6.02
C VAL A 6 -12.82 -16.29 -5.73
N LYS A 7 -13.34 -16.96 -6.78
CA LYS A 7 -14.27 -18.08 -6.62
C LYS A 7 -13.65 -19.24 -5.83
N ILE A 8 -12.38 -19.57 -6.10
CA ILE A 8 -11.68 -20.65 -5.39
C ILE A 8 -11.37 -20.25 -3.94
N SER A 9 -10.97 -19.00 -3.71
CA SER A 9 -10.56 -18.55 -2.37
C SER A 9 -11.72 -18.24 -1.43
N THR A 10 -12.87 -17.81 -1.96
CA THR A 10 -14.00 -17.33 -1.15
C THR A 10 -15.25 -18.19 -1.29
N GLY A 11 -15.33 -19.03 -2.33
CA GLY A 11 -16.53 -19.80 -2.68
C GLY A 11 -17.63 -18.96 -3.37
N PHE A 12 -17.45 -17.64 -3.48
CA PHE A 12 -18.43 -16.74 -4.08
C PHE A 12 -18.02 -16.31 -5.49
N GLU A 13 -19.02 -16.15 -6.36
CA GLU A 13 -18.84 -15.49 -7.64
C GLU A 13 -19.14 -14.00 -7.51
N LEU A 14 -18.21 -13.17 -7.97
CA LEU A 14 -18.42 -11.73 -8.09
C LEU A 14 -19.02 -11.40 -9.45
N GLU A 15 -19.92 -10.43 -9.45
CA GLU A 15 -20.50 -9.85 -10.65
C GLU A 15 -19.46 -8.98 -11.40
N SER A 16 -19.55 -8.94 -12.73
CA SER A 16 -18.54 -8.31 -13.61
C SER A 16 -18.34 -6.81 -13.36
N ASN A 17 -19.41 -6.10 -12.99
CA ASN A 17 -19.38 -4.70 -12.55
C ASN A 17 -18.52 -4.50 -11.29
N ILE A 18 -18.61 -5.39 -10.31
CA ILE A 18 -17.83 -5.35 -9.07
C ILE A 18 -16.36 -5.59 -9.39
N ILE A 19 -16.07 -6.54 -10.28
CA ILE A 19 -14.70 -6.79 -10.75
C ILE A 19 -14.15 -5.53 -11.43
N ALA A 20 -14.91 -4.90 -12.32
CA ALA A 20 -14.46 -3.68 -12.99
C ALA A 20 -14.19 -2.52 -12.00
N LEU A 21 -15.02 -2.38 -10.96
CA LEU A 21 -14.80 -1.39 -9.89
C LEU A 21 -13.56 -1.70 -9.05
N ILE A 22 -13.36 -2.97 -8.71
CA ILE A 22 -12.16 -3.46 -8.04
C ILE A 22 -10.94 -3.05 -8.86
N PHE A 23 -10.86 -3.46 -10.13
CA PHE A 23 -9.73 -3.10 -11.00
C PHE A 23 -9.50 -1.58 -11.03
N ARG A 24 -10.54 -0.77 -11.21
CA ARG A 24 -10.42 0.71 -11.15
C ARG A 24 -9.88 1.28 -9.84
N ILE A 25 -10.09 0.60 -8.71
CA ILE A 25 -9.59 1.04 -7.40
C ILE A 25 -8.14 0.66 -7.20
N PHE A 26 -7.71 -0.46 -7.80
CA PHE A 26 -6.40 -1.05 -7.56
C PHE A 26 -5.37 -0.73 -8.66
N ASP A 27 -5.83 -0.40 -9.87
CA ASP A 27 -5.04 -0.01 -11.04
C ASP A 27 -4.54 1.43 -10.88
N ALA A 28 -3.25 1.57 -10.59
CA ALA A 28 -2.62 2.86 -10.28
C ALA A 28 -2.07 3.56 -11.53
N ASP A 29 -1.73 2.80 -12.56
CA ASP A 29 -1.15 3.29 -13.82
C ASP A 29 -2.16 3.35 -14.98
N ALA A 30 -3.41 2.93 -14.73
CA ALA A 30 -4.53 2.90 -15.66
C ALA A 30 -4.31 1.94 -16.85
N ASP A 31 -3.52 0.88 -16.67
CA ASP A 31 -3.22 -0.11 -17.71
C ASP A 31 -4.31 -1.18 -17.89
N GLN A 32 -5.38 -1.12 -17.10
CA GLN A 32 -6.49 -2.08 -17.03
C GLN A 32 -6.08 -3.51 -16.63
N HIS A 33 -4.86 -3.67 -16.16
CA HIS A 33 -4.36 -4.88 -15.57
C HIS A 33 -4.18 -4.65 -14.06
N LEU A 34 -3.80 -5.73 -13.38
CA LEU A 34 -3.49 -5.63 -11.97
C LEU A 34 -2.19 -6.37 -11.74
N SER A 35 -1.12 -5.59 -11.70
CA SER A 35 0.21 -6.13 -11.42
C SER A 35 0.28 -6.66 -9.99
N TYR A 36 1.24 -7.55 -9.75
CA TYR A 36 1.49 -8.10 -8.43
C TYR A 36 1.78 -6.99 -7.40
N ASP A 37 2.52 -5.95 -7.79
CA ASP A 37 2.91 -4.85 -6.91
C ASP A 37 1.73 -3.94 -6.55
N GLU A 38 0.82 -3.68 -7.49
CA GLU A 38 -0.43 -2.94 -7.23
C GLU A 38 -1.35 -3.71 -6.28
N PHE A 39 -1.53 -5.00 -6.55
CA PHE A 39 -2.32 -5.87 -5.68
C PHE A 39 -1.73 -5.92 -4.26
N MET A 40 -0.41 -6.14 -4.14
CA MET A 40 0.26 -6.21 -2.84
C MET A 40 0.27 -4.88 -2.10
N SER A 41 0.45 -3.77 -2.81
CA SER A 41 0.45 -2.42 -2.22
C SER A 41 -0.89 -2.09 -1.55
N VAL A 42 -2.01 -2.51 -2.13
CA VAL A 42 -3.31 -2.26 -1.53
C VAL A 42 -3.69 -3.32 -0.49
N MET A 43 -3.38 -4.60 -0.70
CA MET A 43 -3.66 -5.65 0.28
C MET A 43 -2.89 -5.44 1.60
N LYS A 44 -1.62 -4.98 1.53
CA LYS A 44 -0.83 -4.62 2.72
C LYS A 44 -1.40 -3.40 3.45
N ASN A 45 -1.90 -2.40 2.71
CA ASN A 45 -2.54 -1.23 3.33
C ASN A 45 -3.89 -1.56 3.97
N ARG A 46 -4.68 -2.49 3.40
CA ARG A 46 -6.00 -2.87 3.95
C ARG A 46 -5.92 -3.81 5.16
N LEU A 47 -4.93 -4.71 5.21
CA LEU A 47 -4.71 -5.57 6.39
C LEU A 47 -4.36 -4.78 7.64
N SER A 48 -3.68 -3.63 7.48
CA SER A 48 -3.27 -2.83 8.63
C SER A 48 -4.39 -1.99 9.24
N ARG A 49 -5.53 -1.70 8.58
CA ARG A 49 -6.60 -0.79 9.10
C ARG A 49 -6.06 0.49 9.79
N GLY A 50 -4.91 1.03 9.35
CA GLY A 50 -4.25 2.18 9.99
C GLY A 50 -3.45 1.87 11.26
N PHE A 51 -3.35 0.61 11.67
CA PHE A 51 -2.53 0.09 12.75
C PHE A 51 -1.31 -0.64 12.17
N GLN A 52 -0.41 0.11 11.53
CA GLN A 52 0.96 -0.38 11.40
C GLN A 52 1.59 -0.25 12.79
N THR A 53 1.60 -1.34 13.58
CA THR A 53 2.58 -1.41 14.65
C THR A 53 3.92 -1.49 13.96
N SER A 54 4.70 -0.42 14.09
CA SER A 54 6.13 -0.50 13.91
C SER A 54 6.70 -1.36 15.04
N ASP A 55 6.47 -2.67 14.99
CA ASP A 55 7.19 -3.67 15.80
C ASP A 55 8.56 -3.91 15.16
N SER A 56 9.30 -2.82 15.01
CA SER A 56 10.72 -2.84 14.78
C SER A 56 11.32 -2.03 15.92
N THR A 57 11.87 -2.77 16.86
CA THR A 57 12.88 -2.33 17.82
C THR A 57 14.09 -1.75 17.11
N GLU A 58 13.91 -0.62 16.44
CA GLU A 58 14.97 0.23 15.90
C GLU A 58 14.57 1.67 16.21
N VAL A 59 15.28 2.23 17.20
CA VAL A 59 15.27 3.62 17.67
C VAL A 59 14.47 4.53 16.75
N SER A 60 13.21 4.79 17.11
CA SER A 60 12.34 5.72 16.41
C SER A 60 12.92 7.12 16.53
N ILE A 61 13.79 7.48 15.58
CA ILE A 61 14.23 8.85 15.34
C ILE A 61 12.95 9.62 15.03
N SER A 62 12.56 10.51 15.94
CA SER A 62 11.33 11.27 15.76
C SER A 62 11.43 12.07 14.45
N LYS A 63 10.29 12.33 13.79
CA LYS A 63 10.25 13.22 12.61
C LYS A 63 10.92 14.58 12.90
N PHE A 64 10.88 15.00 14.16
CA PHE A 64 11.55 16.20 14.66
C PHE A 64 13.08 16.07 14.66
N ASP A 65 13.64 14.89 14.90
CA ASP A 65 15.08 14.66 14.84
C ASP A 65 15.60 14.57 13.40
N GLN A 66 14.81 14.04 12.46
CA GLN A 66 15.12 14.17 11.02
C GLN A 66 15.12 15.64 10.59
N PHE A 67 14.11 16.42 11.02
CA PHE A 67 14.06 17.85 10.74
C PHE A 67 15.30 18.59 11.27
N LYS A 68 15.70 18.34 12.52
CA LYS A 68 16.93 18.94 13.10
C LYS A 68 18.18 18.58 12.31
N ARG A 69 18.28 17.35 11.81
CA ARG A 69 19.43 16.91 11.00
C ARG A 69 19.51 17.69 9.69
N CYS A 70 18.41 17.75 8.94
CA CYS A 70 18.35 18.53 7.70
C CYS A 70 18.68 20.01 7.95
N PHE A 71 18.16 20.59 9.04
CA PHE A 71 18.45 21.97 9.40
C PHE A 71 19.93 22.18 9.76
N ARG A 72 20.52 21.28 10.55
CA ARG A 72 21.94 21.34 10.94
C ARG A 72 22.85 21.22 9.73
N ASP A 73 22.56 20.30 8.82
CA ASP A 73 23.39 20.08 7.62
C ASP A 73 23.38 21.33 6.74
N ARG A 74 22.22 22.01 6.64
CA ARG A 74 22.06 23.25 5.89
C ARG A 74 22.64 24.49 6.59
N ALA A 75 22.72 24.49 7.92
CA ALA A 75 23.32 25.57 8.69
C ALA A 75 24.86 25.57 8.68
N LYS A 76 25.49 24.46 8.26
CA LYS A 76 26.96 24.37 8.07
C LYS A 76 27.42 24.86 6.69
N GLU A 77 26.47 25.12 5.80
CA GLU A 77 26.70 25.62 4.44
C GLU A 77 26.76 27.16 4.39
N TYR A 78 26.59 27.84 5.52
CA TYR A 78 26.77 29.28 5.76
C TYR A 78 27.90 29.52 6.76
#